data_AF-A0AAD7IVJ6-F1
#
_entry.id   AF-A0AAD7IVJ6-F1
#
_cell.length_a   1.000
_cell.length_b   1.000
_cell.length_c   1.000
_cell.angle_alpha   90.00
_cell.angle_beta   90.00
_cell.angle_gamma   90.00
#
_symmetry.space_group_name_H-M   'P 1'
#
loop_
_entity.id
_entity.type
_entity.pdbx_description
1 polymer ?
#
loop_
_entity_poly.entity_id
_entity_poly.type
_entity_poly.pdbx_seq_one_letter_code
_entity_poly.pdbx_strand_id
1 'polypeptide(L)'
;MLAGRLIRPRLLAHLRPPIPCALCLHWRIARHSGPLHTLQSRSILQLKIRTYSDDANSRIADEGLPLHNSGPTTAALLAYAEAQWASPSVIPPGWSTDWRNWDYLLTFFAFSPYFLRLPQIEMLVNIKYAVQGEVRPLMYSPTRDALVFQIDLSDGPGVGGEGAAEIFLLDCRAMTLWTYDADQATNTPDTIDELVLLIGAAPTPEGVPMMQLEPDPEGEAALKRVLARDASVIPLLEDEFLGYAPRVTKEEEELANVDEEDKARKTKLAEAITRARGYVAQAEEELRLEGRDLRALRAEQESGSEENIKAEIRQDMTALAEMREAVDEAKAKLAEMEETWVARYGEWDATK
;
A
#
# COMPACT_ATOMS: atom_id res chain seq x y z
N MET A 1 56.43 -21.55 5.69
CA MET A 1 55.53 -22.24 4.75
C MET A 1 54.98 -21.20 3.79
N LEU A 2 55.16 -21.41 2.49
CA LEU A 2 54.84 -20.52 1.38
C LEU A 2 53.51 -20.95 0.74
N ALA A 3 52.58 -20.02 0.52
CA ALA A 3 51.55 -19.99 -0.53
C ALA A 3 50.69 -18.73 -0.31
N GLY A 4 50.20 -17.98 -1.29
CA GLY A 4 50.26 -18.07 -2.74
C GLY A 4 49.36 -16.96 -3.30
N ARG A 5 49.92 -16.05 -4.09
CA ARG A 5 49.16 -15.01 -4.82
C ARG A 5 48.57 -15.64 -6.08
N LEU A 6 47.27 -15.47 -6.30
CA LEU A 6 46.58 -15.83 -7.54
C LEU A 6 46.31 -14.58 -8.38
N ILE A 7 46.96 -14.56 -9.54
CA ILE A 7 46.76 -13.66 -10.67
C ILE A 7 45.68 -14.30 -11.58
N ARG A 8 44.70 -13.53 -12.07
CA ARG A 8 43.79 -13.95 -13.15
C ARG A 8 44.16 -13.25 -14.46
N PRO A 9 44.24 -13.96 -15.60
CA PRO A 9 44.35 -13.35 -16.92
C PRO A 9 43.03 -13.34 -17.72
N ARG A 10 43.03 -12.43 -18.70
CA ARG A 10 42.05 -12.01 -19.72
C ARG A 10 41.49 -13.12 -20.62
N LEU A 11 40.36 -12.83 -21.30
CA LEU A 11 40.17 -12.75 -22.77
C LEU A 11 38.67 -12.66 -23.09
N LEU A 12 38.18 -11.51 -23.58
CA LEU A 12 37.92 -11.11 -24.98
C LEU A 12 36.68 -11.72 -25.65
N ALA A 13 35.91 -10.78 -26.19
CA ALA A 13 34.63 -10.87 -26.87
C ALA A 13 34.72 -11.49 -28.27
N HIS A 14 33.64 -12.17 -28.69
CA HIS A 14 33.33 -12.39 -30.10
C HIS A 14 31.84 -12.19 -30.41
N LEU A 15 31.67 -11.29 -31.39
CA LEU A 15 30.63 -11.01 -32.40
C LEU A 15 29.41 -11.96 -32.60
N ARG A 16 28.31 -11.30 -32.98
CA ARG A 16 26.96 -11.80 -33.40
C ARG A 16 26.97 -12.81 -34.57
N PRO A 17 25.82 -13.46 -34.85
CA PRO A 17 24.99 -13.03 -36.01
C PRO A 17 23.45 -13.13 -35.81
N PRO A 18 22.64 -12.62 -36.76
CA PRO A 18 21.17 -12.54 -36.67
C PRO A 18 20.46 -13.71 -37.38
N ILE A 19 19.18 -13.92 -37.08
CA ILE A 19 18.28 -14.80 -37.85
C ILE A 19 16.96 -14.06 -38.17
N PRO A 20 16.48 -14.12 -39.44
CA PRO A 20 15.24 -13.50 -39.90
C PRO A 20 14.07 -14.50 -39.91
N CYS A 21 12.82 -14.02 -39.91
CA CYS A 21 11.70 -14.79 -40.45
C CYS A 21 10.57 -13.88 -40.92
N ALA A 22 10.27 -14.00 -42.21
CA ALA A 22 9.13 -13.44 -42.91
C ALA A 22 7.88 -14.30 -42.66
N LEU A 23 6.69 -13.68 -42.65
CA LEU A 23 5.46 -14.29 -43.15
C LEU A 23 4.39 -13.21 -43.38
N CYS A 24 4.21 -12.88 -44.66
CA CYS A 24 3.01 -12.25 -45.17
C CYS A 24 1.91 -13.32 -45.29
N LEU A 25 0.67 -13.01 -44.90
CA LEU A 25 -0.49 -13.54 -45.62
C LEU A 25 -1.69 -12.61 -45.51
N HIS A 26 -2.24 -12.31 -46.69
CA HIS A 26 -3.44 -11.53 -46.95
C HIS A 26 -4.67 -12.10 -46.25
N TRP A 27 -5.65 -11.24 -45.92
CA TRP A 27 -7.07 -11.52 -46.17
C TRP A 27 -7.84 -10.20 -46.36
N ARG A 28 -8.61 -10.14 -47.46
CA ARG A 28 -9.53 -9.08 -47.88
C ARG A 28 -10.80 -9.79 -48.37
N ILE A 29 -11.96 -9.10 -48.32
CA ILE A 29 -13.34 -9.47 -48.76
C ILE A 29 -14.22 -9.84 -47.56
N ALA A 30 -15.43 -9.31 -47.33
CA ALA A 30 -16.27 -8.33 -48.01
C ALA A 30 -17.36 -7.79 -47.05
N ARG A 31 -17.90 -6.61 -47.38
CA ARG A 31 -19.21 -6.13 -46.92
C ARG A 31 -20.33 -6.97 -47.54
N HIS A 32 -21.31 -7.40 -46.74
CA HIS A 32 -22.72 -7.28 -47.10
C HIS A 32 -23.64 -7.33 -45.86
N SER A 33 -24.71 -6.56 -46.00
CA SER A 33 -25.74 -6.12 -45.07
C SER A 33 -26.68 -7.22 -44.55
N GLY A 34 -27.23 -7.03 -43.35
CA GLY A 34 -28.54 -7.60 -42.95
C GLY A 34 -28.66 -8.01 -41.48
N PRO A 35 -29.61 -7.46 -40.69
CA PRO A 35 -29.78 -7.74 -39.27
C PRO A 35 -30.76 -8.89 -39.03
N LEU A 36 -30.55 -9.72 -38.00
CA LEU A 36 -31.58 -10.34 -37.14
C LEU A 36 -30.98 -11.38 -36.18
N HIS A 37 -31.55 -11.42 -34.97
CA HIS A 37 -31.43 -12.43 -33.90
C HIS A 37 -30.44 -12.16 -32.77
N THR A 38 -30.72 -11.07 -32.05
CA THR A 38 -30.74 -11.05 -30.58
C THR A 38 -31.71 -12.14 -30.07
N LEU A 39 -31.20 -13.15 -29.35
CA LEU A 39 -31.93 -13.96 -28.34
C LEU A 39 -31.11 -15.14 -27.77
N GLN A 40 -29.85 -15.34 -28.15
CA GLN A 40 -28.98 -16.36 -27.54
C GLN A 40 -27.97 -15.84 -26.51
N SER A 41 -27.84 -14.52 -26.32
CA SER A 41 -26.79 -13.93 -25.47
C SER A 41 -27.03 -14.06 -23.96
N ARG A 42 -28.22 -14.50 -23.52
CA ARG A 42 -28.57 -14.55 -22.08
C ARG A 42 -28.02 -15.77 -21.33
N SER A 43 -27.63 -16.87 -22.00
CA SER A 43 -27.14 -18.06 -21.29
C SER A 43 -25.63 -18.10 -21.05
N ILE A 44 -24.84 -17.29 -21.76
CA ILE A 44 -23.38 -17.21 -21.54
C ILE A 44 -23.03 -16.27 -20.38
N LEU A 45 -23.84 -15.23 -20.13
CA LEU A 45 -23.68 -14.34 -18.98
C LEU A 45 -23.92 -15.08 -17.65
N GLN A 46 -24.95 -15.92 -17.57
CA GLN A 46 -25.29 -16.62 -16.32
C GLN A 46 -24.35 -17.78 -15.96
N LEU A 47 -23.61 -18.34 -16.93
CA LEU A 47 -22.60 -19.36 -16.64
C LEU A 47 -21.22 -18.76 -16.30
N LYS A 48 -20.99 -17.46 -16.59
CA LYS A 48 -19.72 -16.77 -16.35
C LYS A 48 -19.59 -16.23 -14.92
N ILE A 49 -20.69 -16.00 -14.20
CA ILE A 49 -20.72 -15.38 -12.86
C ILE A 49 -19.99 -16.23 -11.79
N ARG A 50 -19.85 -17.55 -11.98
CA ARG A 50 -19.24 -18.44 -10.97
C ARG A 50 -17.71 -18.44 -10.90
N THR A 51 -17.00 -17.89 -11.88
CA THR A 51 -15.52 -17.86 -11.88
C THR A 51 -14.92 -16.54 -11.37
N TYR A 52 -15.74 -15.51 -11.14
CA TYR A 52 -15.27 -14.19 -10.69
C TYR A 52 -15.07 -14.10 -9.16
N SER A 53 -15.80 -14.91 -8.39
CA SER A 53 -15.68 -14.98 -6.92
C SER A 53 -14.34 -15.57 -6.45
N ASP A 54 -13.62 -16.31 -7.29
CA ASP A 54 -12.35 -16.94 -6.90
C ASP A 54 -11.16 -15.98 -7.05
N ASP A 55 -11.25 -14.94 -7.91
CA ASP A 55 -10.11 -14.09 -8.29
C ASP A 55 -9.92 -12.87 -7.37
N ALA A 56 -11.00 -12.19 -6.97
CA ALA A 56 -10.91 -11.17 -5.92
C ALA A 56 -10.44 -11.79 -4.60
N ASN A 57 -10.95 -12.97 -4.23
CA ASN A 57 -10.50 -13.71 -3.05
C ASN A 57 -9.06 -14.24 -3.19
N SER A 58 -8.60 -14.64 -4.38
CA SER A 58 -7.22 -15.07 -4.58
C SER A 58 -6.24 -13.90 -4.58
N ARG A 59 -6.58 -12.73 -5.12
CA ARG A 59 -5.75 -11.51 -5.01
C ARG A 59 -5.69 -10.98 -3.58
N ILE A 60 -6.80 -11.03 -2.87
CA ILE A 60 -6.85 -10.81 -1.42
C ILE A 60 -5.90 -11.76 -0.67
N ALA A 61 -5.80 -13.02 -1.13
CA ALA A 61 -4.92 -14.02 -0.54
C ALA A 61 -3.44 -13.91 -0.99
N ASP A 62 -3.18 -13.45 -2.22
CA ASP A 62 -1.85 -13.40 -2.87
C ASP A 62 -1.17 -12.03 -2.74
N GLU A 63 -1.92 -10.93 -2.94
CA GLU A 63 -1.43 -9.55 -2.88
C GLU A 63 -1.68 -8.91 -1.50
N GLY A 64 -2.66 -9.43 -0.76
CA GLY A 64 -3.00 -8.96 0.58
C GLY A 64 -3.47 -7.50 0.58
N LEU A 65 -4.76 -7.27 0.34
CA LEU A 65 -5.37 -6.14 1.05
C LEU A 65 -5.29 -6.47 2.55
N PRO A 66 -5.05 -5.51 3.45
CA PRO A 66 -5.08 -5.74 4.89
C PRO A 66 -6.54 -5.98 5.32
N LEU A 67 -7.10 -7.13 4.92
CA LEU A 67 -8.47 -7.58 5.10
C LEU A 67 -8.71 -8.27 6.43
N HIS A 68 -7.64 -8.41 7.21
CA HIS A 68 -7.79 -8.58 8.64
C HIS A 68 -7.64 -7.23 9.32
N ASN A 69 -8.66 -6.91 10.12
CA ASN A 69 -8.71 -5.83 11.10
C ASN A 69 -7.61 -5.98 12.17
N SER A 70 -6.35 -5.89 11.74
CA SER A 70 -5.24 -5.37 12.53
C SER A 70 -4.97 -3.88 12.18
N GLY A 71 -5.91 -3.28 11.43
CA GLY A 71 -5.81 -2.02 10.69
C GLY A 71 -4.78 -2.10 9.56
N PRO A 72 -4.96 -1.38 8.44
CA PRO A 72 -3.82 -0.63 7.99
C PRO A 72 -3.59 0.44 9.08
N THR A 73 -2.56 0.28 9.90
CA THR A 73 -1.89 1.47 10.45
C THR A 73 -1.72 2.43 9.28
N THR A 74 -1.89 3.74 9.46
CA THR A 74 -1.67 4.71 8.38
C THR A 74 -0.40 4.36 7.58
N ALA A 75 0.64 3.85 8.25
CA ALA A 75 1.83 3.24 7.67
C ALA A 75 1.61 2.08 6.67
N ALA A 76 0.75 1.10 6.92
CA ALA A 76 0.46 0.00 6.00
C ALA A 76 -0.35 0.45 4.77
N LEU A 77 -1.32 1.36 4.95
CA LEU A 77 -2.01 1.97 3.79
C LEU A 77 -1.03 2.82 2.97
N LEU A 78 -0.15 3.57 3.63
CA LEU A 78 0.91 4.32 2.96
C LEU A 78 1.89 3.39 2.23
N ALA A 79 2.32 2.29 2.85
CA ALA A 79 3.20 1.32 2.21
C ALA A 79 2.53 0.66 0.99
N TYR A 80 1.23 0.36 1.09
CA TYR A 80 0.45 -0.12 -0.04
C TYR A 80 0.37 0.93 -1.16
N ALA A 81 0.02 2.16 -0.81
CA ALA A 81 -0.04 3.28 -1.74
C ALA A 81 1.29 3.51 -2.47
N GLU A 82 2.41 3.52 -1.73
CA GLU A 82 3.76 3.66 -2.27
C GLU A 82 4.15 2.49 -3.18
N ALA A 83 3.66 1.28 -2.91
CA ALA A 83 3.98 0.09 -3.69
C ALA A 83 3.09 -0.09 -4.94
N GLN A 84 1.81 0.29 -4.87
CA GLN A 84 0.79 -0.11 -5.85
C GLN A 84 0.16 1.06 -6.62
N TRP A 85 0.14 2.27 -6.06
CA TRP A 85 -0.48 3.40 -6.75
C TRP A 85 0.51 4.05 -7.71
N ALA A 86 0.12 4.06 -8.99
CA ALA A 86 0.92 4.70 -10.03
C ALA A 86 1.04 6.20 -9.71
N SER A 87 2.24 6.74 -9.91
CA SER A 87 2.49 8.18 -9.81
C SER A 87 2.82 8.72 -11.20
N PRO A 88 2.14 9.79 -11.67
CA PRO A 88 2.48 10.42 -12.94
C PRO A 88 3.92 10.95 -12.91
N SER A 89 4.58 10.94 -14.07
CA SER A 89 5.98 11.34 -14.17
C SER A 89 6.19 12.85 -13.96
N VAL A 90 5.15 13.64 -14.22
CA VAL A 90 5.13 15.10 -14.06
C VAL A 90 3.93 15.47 -13.19
N ILE A 91 4.21 16.12 -12.05
CA ILE A 91 3.18 16.56 -11.11
C ILE A 91 2.92 18.06 -11.32
N PRO A 92 1.67 18.47 -11.62
CA PRO A 92 1.33 19.88 -11.80
C PRO A 92 1.48 20.70 -10.51
N PRO A 93 1.71 22.03 -10.60
CA PRO A 93 1.78 22.89 -9.41
C PRO A 93 0.49 22.82 -8.57
N GLY A 94 0.64 22.63 -7.26
CA GLY A 94 -0.50 22.50 -6.33
C GLY A 94 -1.10 21.10 -6.23
N TRP A 95 -0.49 20.11 -6.89
CA TRP A 95 -0.82 18.69 -6.77
C TRP A 95 0.32 17.94 -6.09
N SER A 96 0.02 16.74 -5.57
CA SER A 96 0.94 15.92 -4.81
C SER A 96 0.62 14.43 -5.01
N THR A 97 1.67 13.62 -4.97
CA THR A 97 1.61 12.16 -4.86
C THR A 97 2.17 11.68 -3.51
N ASP A 98 2.57 12.61 -2.62
CA ASP A 98 2.99 12.27 -1.27
C ASP A 98 1.75 12.05 -0.39
N TRP A 99 1.25 10.82 -0.40
CA TRP A 99 0.02 10.43 0.29
C TRP A 99 0.05 10.68 1.81
N ARG A 100 1.24 10.86 2.41
CA ARG A 100 1.40 11.18 3.84
C ARG A 100 0.83 12.54 4.20
N ASN A 101 0.76 13.46 3.24
CA ASN A 101 0.26 14.82 3.44
C ASN A 101 -1.20 14.97 2.97
N TRP A 102 -1.89 13.88 2.65
CA TRP A 102 -3.27 13.94 2.21
C TRP A 102 -4.25 13.67 3.35
N ASP A 103 -4.96 14.71 3.78
CA ASP A 103 -5.88 14.66 4.92
C ASP A 103 -7.04 13.67 4.74
N TYR A 104 -7.43 13.37 3.50
CA TYR A 104 -8.54 12.46 3.22
C TYR A 104 -8.14 11.01 2.98
N LEU A 105 -6.84 10.67 3.03
CA LEU A 105 -6.36 9.31 2.73
C LEU A 105 -7.09 8.25 3.56
N LEU A 106 -7.10 8.44 4.89
CA LEU A 106 -7.77 7.50 5.80
C LEU A 106 -9.29 7.58 5.67
N THR A 107 -9.84 8.76 5.42
CA THR A 107 -11.29 8.93 5.24
C THR A 107 -11.81 8.09 4.08
N PHE A 108 -11.12 8.10 2.94
CA PHE A 108 -11.57 7.43 1.73
C PHE A 108 -11.19 5.95 1.67
N PHE A 109 -9.97 5.61 2.08
CA PHE A 109 -9.42 4.27 1.86
C PHE A 109 -9.41 3.39 3.11
N ALA A 110 -9.73 3.91 4.30
CA ALA A 110 -10.00 3.06 5.45
C ALA A 110 -11.43 2.49 5.39
N PHE A 111 -11.58 1.29 5.93
CA PHE A 111 -12.88 0.65 6.10
C PHE A 111 -13.83 1.52 6.93
N SER A 112 -15.05 1.71 6.44
CA SER A 112 -16.08 2.46 7.15
C SER A 112 -16.47 1.76 8.46
N PRO A 113 -17.01 2.51 9.45
CA PRO A 113 -17.48 1.94 10.71
C PRO A 113 -18.88 1.30 10.61
N TYR A 114 -19.42 1.14 9.39
CA TYR A 114 -20.79 0.69 9.17
C TYR A 114 -20.85 -0.80 8.78
N PHE A 115 -22.07 -1.31 8.67
CA PHE A 115 -22.38 -2.61 8.10
C PHE A 115 -21.63 -2.83 6.76
N LEU A 116 -21.01 -4.00 6.61
CA LEU A 116 -20.09 -4.40 5.52
C LEU A 116 -18.69 -3.77 5.58
N ARG A 117 -18.48 -2.75 6.41
CA ARG A 117 -17.20 -2.06 6.62
C ARG A 117 -16.50 -1.65 5.32
N LEU A 118 -17.22 -1.32 4.26
CA LEU A 118 -16.64 -0.95 2.96
C LEU A 118 -15.79 0.33 3.06
N PRO A 119 -14.69 0.48 2.29
CA PRO A 119 -14.01 1.76 2.15
C PRO A 119 -14.96 2.84 1.63
N GLN A 120 -14.84 4.08 2.13
CA GLN A 120 -15.77 5.15 1.72
C GLN A 120 -15.63 5.49 0.24
N ILE A 121 -14.42 5.32 -0.33
CA ILE A 121 -14.20 5.53 -1.76
C ILE A 121 -15.01 4.56 -2.61
N GLU A 122 -15.15 3.30 -2.19
CA GLU A 122 -15.95 2.32 -2.92
C GLU A 122 -17.45 2.60 -2.79
N MET A 123 -17.89 2.99 -1.59
CA MET A 123 -19.27 3.41 -1.38
C MET A 123 -19.63 4.60 -2.27
N LEU A 124 -18.70 5.53 -2.46
CA LEU A 124 -18.91 6.71 -3.28
C LEU A 124 -18.80 6.39 -4.78
N VAL A 125 -17.70 5.85 -5.24
CA VAL A 125 -17.42 5.69 -6.68
C VAL A 125 -18.15 4.47 -7.24
N ASN A 126 -17.95 3.30 -6.63
CA ASN A 126 -18.48 2.05 -7.16
C ASN A 126 -19.98 1.91 -6.93
N ILE A 127 -20.48 2.29 -5.75
CA ILE A 127 -21.90 2.12 -5.42
C ILE A 127 -22.70 3.36 -5.83
N LYS A 128 -22.45 4.55 -5.24
CA LYS A 128 -23.28 5.75 -5.52
C LYS A 128 -23.24 6.17 -6.99
N TYR A 129 -22.09 6.09 -7.65
CA TYR A 129 -21.94 6.48 -9.06
C TYR A 129 -21.95 5.30 -10.05
N ALA A 130 -22.13 4.06 -9.57
CA ALA A 130 -22.15 2.85 -10.40
C ALA A 130 -20.91 2.67 -11.32
N VAL A 131 -19.75 3.20 -10.90
CA VAL A 131 -18.50 3.06 -11.66
C VAL A 131 -17.80 1.79 -11.19
N GLN A 132 -17.95 0.69 -11.92
CA GLN A 132 -17.36 -0.62 -11.54
C GLN A 132 -15.84 -0.63 -11.70
N GLY A 133 -15.12 -1.30 -10.78
CA GLY A 133 -13.67 -1.54 -10.87
C GLY A 133 -12.87 -1.03 -9.67
N GLU A 134 -11.55 -1.25 -9.65
CA GLU A 134 -10.70 -0.83 -8.55
C GLU A 134 -10.31 0.64 -8.69
N VAL A 135 -10.60 1.46 -7.67
CA VAL A 135 -10.17 2.87 -7.63
C VAL A 135 -8.68 2.93 -7.34
N ARG A 136 -7.88 3.34 -8.34
CA ARG A 136 -6.43 3.53 -8.23
C ARG A 136 -6.07 5.03 -8.24
N PRO A 137 -5.79 5.62 -7.07
CA PRO A 137 -5.31 7.00 -6.97
C PRO A 137 -4.09 7.28 -7.83
N LEU A 138 -4.05 8.46 -8.42
CA LEU A 138 -2.90 8.95 -9.20
C LEU A 138 -2.23 10.14 -8.53
N MET A 139 -3.03 11.11 -8.10
CA MET A 139 -2.56 12.31 -7.39
C MET A 139 -3.72 13.02 -6.69
N TYR A 140 -3.41 13.91 -5.75
CA TYR A 140 -4.40 14.75 -5.08
C TYR A 140 -3.95 16.22 -5.04
N SER A 141 -4.90 17.12 -4.81
CA SER A 141 -4.63 18.54 -4.58
C SER A 141 -5.11 18.94 -3.20
N PRO A 142 -4.20 19.26 -2.25
CA PRO A 142 -4.58 19.68 -0.90
C PRO A 142 -5.25 21.07 -0.90
N THR A 143 -4.98 21.91 -1.90
CA THR A 143 -5.56 23.26 -1.98
C THR A 143 -6.95 23.26 -2.59
N ARG A 144 -7.24 22.28 -3.45
CA ARG A 144 -8.53 22.15 -4.14
C ARG A 144 -9.45 21.10 -3.52
N ASP A 145 -8.98 20.39 -2.48
CA ASP A 145 -9.67 19.23 -1.92
C ASP A 145 -10.10 18.24 -3.02
N ALA A 146 -9.18 17.86 -3.92
CA ALA A 146 -9.49 17.03 -5.08
C ALA A 146 -8.60 15.79 -5.18
N LEU A 147 -9.15 14.70 -5.71
CA LEU A 147 -8.46 13.45 -6.00
C LEU A 147 -8.62 13.11 -7.48
N VAL A 148 -7.51 12.82 -8.15
CA VAL A 148 -7.51 12.23 -9.50
C VAL A 148 -7.12 10.76 -9.37
N PHE A 149 -7.90 9.90 -10.01
CA PHE A 149 -7.71 8.47 -9.97
C PHE A 149 -8.12 7.86 -11.31
N GLN A 150 -7.66 6.63 -11.53
CA GLN A 150 -8.12 5.78 -12.63
C GLN A 150 -8.92 4.62 -12.06
N ILE A 151 -9.82 4.09 -12.88
CA ILE A 151 -10.48 2.82 -12.60
C ILE A 151 -9.73 1.72 -13.31
N ASP A 152 -9.21 0.76 -12.55
CA ASP A 152 -8.66 -0.45 -13.13
C ASP A 152 -9.74 -1.51 -13.26
N LEU A 153 -9.98 -1.90 -14.51
CA LEU A 153 -10.87 -2.99 -14.88
C LEU A 153 -10.03 -4.25 -15.08
N SER A 154 -9.28 -4.66 -14.07
CA SER A 154 -8.40 -5.81 -14.17
C SER A 154 -9.24 -7.07 -14.45
N ASP A 155 -9.11 -7.58 -15.68
CA ASP A 155 -9.33 -8.97 -16.10
C ASP A 155 -10.77 -9.53 -16.28
N GLY A 156 -11.47 -8.98 -17.26
CA GLY A 156 -12.39 -9.79 -18.06
C GLY A 156 -11.60 -10.79 -18.95
N PRO A 157 -11.75 -12.12 -18.80
CA PRO A 157 -11.06 -13.07 -19.69
C PRO A 157 -11.71 -13.00 -21.08
N GLY A 158 -11.07 -12.28 -21.99
CA GLY A 158 -11.41 -12.30 -23.42
C GLY A 158 -11.60 -10.96 -24.10
N VAL A 159 -11.38 -9.83 -23.43
CA VAL A 159 -11.27 -8.54 -24.13
C VAL A 159 -9.94 -7.90 -23.77
N GLY A 160 -8.86 -8.40 -24.38
CA GLY A 160 -7.61 -7.66 -24.54
C GLY A 160 -7.80 -6.47 -25.49
N GLY A 161 -8.88 -5.71 -25.30
CA GLY A 161 -9.04 -4.39 -25.86
C GLY A 161 -8.28 -3.45 -24.96
N GLU A 162 -7.40 -2.66 -25.56
CA GLU A 162 -6.87 -1.43 -24.99
C GLU A 162 -8.04 -0.49 -24.64
N GLY A 163 -8.80 -0.82 -23.60
CA GLY A 163 -9.74 0.11 -22.99
C GLY A 163 -8.89 1.24 -22.45
N ALA A 164 -9.01 2.42 -23.05
CA ALA A 164 -8.34 3.61 -22.55
C ALA A 164 -8.72 3.76 -21.08
N ALA A 165 -7.72 3.76 -20.18
CA ALA A 165 -7.96 3.92 -18.76
C ALA A 165 -8.79 5.18 -18.53
N GLU A 166 -9.98 5.02 -17.96
CA GLU A 166 -10.86 6.16 -17.68
C GLU A 166 -10.34 6.90 -16.44
N ILE A 167 -10.11 8.20 -16.61
CA ILE A 167 -9.62 9.07 -15.54
C ILE A 167 -10.79 9.85 -14.96
N PHE A 168 -10.84 9.84 -13.64
CA PHE A 168 -11.87 10.50 -12.86
C PHE A 168 -11.26 11.56 -11.95
N LEU A 169 -12.05 12.59 -11.67
CA LEU A 169 -11.76 13.59 -10.67
C LEU A 169 -12.88 13.58 -9.62
N LEU A 170 -12.51 13.37 -8.37
CA LEU A 170 -13.39 13.52 -7.22
C LEU A 170 -13.11 14.86 -6.54
N ASP A 171 -14.13 15.70 -6.45
CA ASP A 171 -14.14 16.83 -5.53
C ASP A 171 -14.47 16.28 -4.13
N CYS A 172 -13.45 16.20 -3.27
CA CYS A 172 -13.56 15.63 -1.92
C CYS A 172 -14.41 16.49 -0.99
N ARG A 173 -14.60 17.77 -1.30
CA ARG A 173 -15.39 18.69 -0.47
C ARG A 173 -16.87 18.63 -0.83
N ALA A 174 -17.18 18.68 -2.13
CA ALA A 174 -18.55 18.59 -2.63
C ALA A 174 -19.05 17.15 -2.73
N MET A 175 -18.14 16.17 -2.68
CA MET A 175 -18.42 14.75 -2.91
C MET A 175 -19.08 14.50 -4.27
N THR A 176 -18.59 15.20 -5.30
CA THR A 176 -19.04 15.08 -6.69
C THR A 176 -17.96 14.45 -7.56
N LEU A 177 -18.40 13.56 -8.45
CA LEU A 177 -17.53 12.81 -9.33
C LEU A 177 -17.60 13.38 -10.75
N TRP A 178 -16.45 13.49 -11.40
CA TRP A 178 -16.30 13.97 -12.75
C TRP A 178 -15.53 12.96 -13.57
N THR A 179 -15.91 12.79 -14.84
CA THR A 179 -15.18 11.99 -15.82
C THR A 179 -14.72 12.87 -16.99
N TYR A 180 -13.70 12.44 -17.71
CA TYR A 180 -13.23 13.13 -18.90
C TYR A 180 -14.22 12.95 -20.07
N ASP A 181 -14.67 14.06 -20.64
CA ASP A 181 -15.57 14.08 -21.80
C ASP A 181 -14.74 14.22 -23.09
N ALA A 182 -14.39 13.08 -23.68
CA ALA A 182 -13.62 13.05 -24.92
C ALA A 182 -14.34 13.70 -26.11
N ASP A 183 -15.68 13.74 -26.10
CA ASP A 183 -16.47 14.32 -27.19
C ASP A 183 -16.43 15.86 -27.18
N GLN A 184 -16.17 16.47 -26.02
CA GLN A 184 -16.00 17.91 -25.87
C GLN A 184 -14.53 18.37 -25.93
N ALA A 185 -13.59 17.43 -26.04
CA ALA A 185 -12.17 17.74 -26.09
C ALA A 185 -11.72 18.20 -27.46
N THR A 186 -11.11 19.40 -27.54
CA THR A 186 -10.46 19.88 -28.77
C THR A 186 -9.22 19.07 -29.13
N ASN A 187 -8.54 18.53 -28.11
CA ASN A 187 -7.40 17.61 -28.22
C ASN A 187 -7.60 16.50 -27.18
N THR A 188 -7.67 15.25 -27.64
CA THR A 188 -7.67 14.08 -26.75
C THR A 188 -6.24 13.83 -26.31
N PRO A 189 -5.92 13.82 -25.00
CA PRO A 189 -4.59 13.46 -24.52
C PRO A 189 -4.30 12.00 -24.89
N ASP A 190 -3.10 11.76 -25.42
CA ASP A 190 -2.67 10.43 -25.87
C ASP A 190 -2.14 9.58 -24.71
N THR A 191 -1.88 10.21 -23.56
CA THR A 191 -1.35 9.55 -22.36
C THR A 191 -2.03 10.04 -21.08
N ILE A 192 -1.98 9.20 -20.03
CA ILE A 192 -2.46 9.56 -18.68
C ILE A 192 -1.72 10.80 -18.16
N ASP A 193 -0.41 10.90 -18.40
CA ASP A 193 0.40 12.05 -17.98
C ASP A 193 -0.10 13.36 -18.62
N GLU A 194 -0.48 13.34 -19.90
CA GLU A 194 -1.02 14.52 -20.59
C GLU A 194 -2.39 14.95 -20.03
N LEU A 195 -3.26 13.98 -19.72
CA LEU A 195 -4.57 14.25 -19.13
C LEU A 195 -4.44 14.80 -17.70
N VAL A 196 -3.55 14.21 -16.89
CA VAL A 196 -3.21 14.69 -15.55
C VAL A 196 -2.67 16.12 -15.60
N LEU A 197 -1.79 16.43 -16.55
CA LEU A 197 -1.29 17.79 -16.75
C LEU A 197 -2.40 18.78 -17.14
N LEU A 198 -3.32 18.38 -18.00
CA LEU A 198 -4.47 19.19 -18.40
C LEU A 198 -5.37 19.52 -17.21
N ILE A 199 -5.70 18.50 -16.39
CA ILE A 199 -6.47 18.64 -15.15
C ILE A 199 -5.76 19.56 -14.16
N GLY A 200 -4.45 19.39 -13.98
CA GLY A 200 -3.72 20.17 -13.00
C GLY A 200 -3.45 21.62 -13.41
N ALA A 201 -3.33 21.90 -14.70
CA ALA A 201 -3.10 23.25 -15.23
C ALA A 201 -4.38 24.10 -15.25
N ALA A 202 -5.56 23.49 -15.33
CA ALA A 202 -6.81 24.24 -15.38
C ALA A 202 -7.10 24.92 -14.03
N PRO A 203 -7.43 26.22 -14.00
CA PRO A 203 -7.76 26.94 -12.76
C PRO A 203 -9.11 26.51 -12.19
N THR A 204 -10.03 26.04 -13.04
CA THR A 204 -11.33 25.48 -12.67
C THR A 204 -11.61 24.21 -13.47
N PRO A 205 -12.47 23.30 -12.98
CA PRO A 205 -12.86 22.10 -13.72
C PRO A 205 -13.43 22.40 -15.12
N GLU A 206 -14.05 23.58 -15.32
CA GLU A 206 -14.60 23.98 -16.63
C GLU A 206 -13.53 24.27 -17.69
N GLY A 207 -12.27 24.44 -17.29
CA GLY A 207 -11.14 24.59 -18.20
C GLY A 207 -10.66 23.27 -18.83
N VAL A 208 -11.20 22.15 -18.37
CA VAL A 208 -10.98 20.81 -18.91
C VAL A 208 -12.34 20.29 -19.38
N PRO A 209 -12.40 19.55 -20.51
CA PRO A 209 -13.64 18.91 -20.93
C PRO A 209 -13.98 17.77 -19.97
N MET A 210 -14.55 18.12 -18.82
CA MET A 210 -15.00 17.20 -17.79
C MET A 210 -16.52 17.22 -17.74
N MET A 211 -17.12 16.04 -17.60
CA MET A 211 -18.55 15.87 -17.38
C MET A 211 -18.76 15.44 -15.94
N GLN A 212 -19.62 16.17 -15.21
CA GLN A 212 -20.04 15.72 -13.90
C GLN A 212 -20.93 14.49 -14.05
N LEU A 213 -20.62 13.44 -13.31
CA LEU A 213 -21.48 12.26 -13.22
C LEU A 213 -22.61 12.51 -12.24
N GLU A 214 -23.81 12.07 -12.61
CA GLU A 214 -24.96 12.06 -11.72
C GLU A 214 -24.96 10.76 -10.90
N PRO A 215 -25.37 10.83 -9.62
CA PRO A 215 -25.55 9.63 -8.80
C PRO A 215 -26.53 8.65 -9.46
N ASP A 216 -26.19 7.36 -9.41
CA ASP A 216 -27.08 6.31 -9.88
C ASP A 216 -28.21 6.06 -8.87
N PRO A 217 -29.50 6.10 -9.28
CA PRO A 217 -30.62 5.91 -8.37
C PRO A 217 -30.64 4.53 -7.69
N GLU A 218 -30.17 3.47 -8.36
CA GLU A 218 -30.09 2.13 -7.79
C GLU A 218 -28.93 2.03 -6.80
N GLY A 219 -27.79 2.66 -7.12
CA GLY A 219 -26.66 2.84 -6.22
C GLY A 219 -27.03 3.56 -4.92
N GLU A 220 -27.76 4.68 -5.01
CA GLU A 220 -28.26 5.37 -3.81
C GLU A 220 -29.24 4.52 -3.00
N ALA A 221 -30.09 3.75 -3.66
CA ALA A 221 -31.00 2.83 -3.00
C ALA A 221 -30.24 1.68 -2.30
N ALA A 222 -29.20 1.14 -2.94
CA ALA A 222 -28.32 0.14 -2.38
C ALA A 222 -27.58 0.68 -1.15
N LEU A 223 -27.04 1.89 -1.19
CA LEU A 223 -26.40 2.53 -0.03
C LEU A 223 -27.37 2.71 1.15
N LYS A 224 -28.61 3.14 0.89
CA LYS A 224 -29.64 3.22 1.95
C LYS A 224 -29.89 1.87 2.60
N ARG A 225 -29.87 0.78 1.81
CA ARG A 225 -30.02 -0.60 2.31
C ARG A 225 -28.80 -1.05 3.11
N VAL A 226 -27.58 -0.72 2.69
CA VAL A 226 -26.35 -0.95 3.46
C VAL A 226 -26.43 -0.24 4.82
N LEU A 227 -26.80 1.04 4.83
CA LEU A 227 -26.95 1.81 6.06
C LEU A 227 -28.09 1.27 6.95
N ALA A 228 -29.12 0.67 6.37
CA ALA A 228 -30.19 -0.02 7.08
C ALA A 228 -29.84 -1.46 7.51
N ARG A 229 -28.59 -1.90 7.32
CA ARG A 229 -28.10 -3.25 7.64
C ARG A 229 -28.84 -4.38 6.88
N ASP A 230 -29.36 -4.09 5.69
CA ASP A 230 -30.10 -5.07 4.90
C ASP A 230 -29.13 -6.04 4.19
N ALA A 231 -28.92 -7.22 4.76
CA ALA A 231 -28.05 -8.25 4.19
C ALA A 231 -28.50 -8.75 2.81
N SER A 232 -29.76 -8.55 2.41
CA SER A 232 -30.24 -8.92 1.09
C SER A 232 -29.73 -7.99 -0.02
N VAL A 233 -29.01 -6.92 0.32
CA VAL A 233 -28.33 -6.03 -0.64
C VAL A 233 -27.04 -6.65 -1.19
N ILE A 234 -26.44 -7.62 -0.47
CA ILE A 234 -25.10 -8.15 -0.81
C ILE A 234 -25.03 -8.75 -2.21
N PRO A 235 -25.97 -9.61 -2.66
CA PRO A 235 -25.92 -10.14 -4.03
C PRO A 235 -26.03 -9.03 -5.08
N LEU A 236 -26.83 -7.99 -4.82
CA LEU A 236 -26.94 -6.84 -5.71
C LEU A 236 -25.61 -6.08 -5.79
N LEU A 237 -24.94 -5.86 -4.65
CA LEU A 237 -23.64 -5.21 -4.62
C LEU A 237 -22.57 -6.01 -5.38
N GLU A 238 -22.55 -7.33 -5.19
CA GLU A 238 -21.62 -8.22 -5.90
C GLU A 238 -21.82 -8.14 -7.42
N ASP A 239 -23.05 -8.34 -7.87
CA ASP A 239 -23.34 -8.50 -9.30
C ASP A 239 -23.27 -7.18 -10.08
N GLU A 240 -23.74 -6.07 -9.49
CA GLU A 240 -23.98 -4.83 -10.24
C GLU A 240 -23.01 -3.68 -9.88
N PHE A 241 -22.27 -3.73 -8.78
CA PHE A 241 -21.48 -2.58 -8.30
C PHE A 241 -20.01 -2.90 -8.00
N LEU A 242 -19.74 -3.93 -7.19
CA LEU A 242 -18.42 -4.21 -6.62
C LEU A 242 -17.65 -5.31 -7.36
N GLY A 243 -18.36 -6.25 -8.00
CA GLY A 243 -17.73 -7.44 -8.59
C GLY A 243 -17.24 -8.46 -7.56
N TYR A 244 -17.51 -8.25 -6.27
CA TYR A 244 -17.19 -9.17 -5.18
C TYR A 244 -18.29 -9.15 -4.11
N ALA A 245 -18.48 -10.26 -3.40
CA ALA A 245 -19.41 -10.34 -2.28
C ALA A 245 -18.80 -9.71 -1.02
N PRO A 246 -19.26 -8.52 -0.56
CA PRO A 246 -18.74 -7.94 0.67
C PRO A 246 -19.13 -8.78 1.89
N ARG A 247 -18.20 -8.91 2.82
CA ARG A 247 -18.40 -9.70 4.03
C ARG A 247 -19.36 -9.00 4.99
N VAL A 248 -20.36 -9.74 5.47
CA VAL A 248 -21.24 -9.31 6.58
C VAL A 248 -20.41 -9.08 7.84
N THR A 249 -20.61 -7.91 8.45
CA THR A 249 -19.98 -7.53 9.72
C THR A 249 -20.99 -7.61 10.86
N LYS A 250 -20.52 -8.02 12.03
CA LYS A 250 -21.30 -7.98 13.27
C LYS A 250 -21.18 -6.58 13.90
N GLU A 251 -22.18 -6.15 14.67
CA GLU A 251 -22.14 -4.86 15.39
C GLU A 251 -20.91 -4.75 16.32
N GLU A 252 -20.51 -5.87 16.93
CA GLU A 252 -19.29 -5.95 17.73
C GLU A 252 -18.03 -5.67 16.90
N GLU A 253 -17.98 -6.10 15.64
CA GLU A 253 -16.84 -5.87 14.73
C GLU A 253 -16.84 -4.44 14.15
N GLU A 254 -17.98 -3.74 14.19
CA GLU A 254 -18.13 -2.35 13.76
C GLU A 254 -17.70 -1.37 14.88
N LEU A 255 -17.90 -1.77 16.14
CA LEU A 255 -17.50 -1.02 17.34
C LEU A 255 -16.10 -1.39 17.86
N ALA A 256 -15.68 -2.66 17.70
CA ALA A 256 -14.38 -3.13 18.12
C ALA A 256 -13.35 -2.85 17.03
N ASN A 257 -12.69 -1.70 17.09
CA ASN A 257 -11.44 -1.50 16.35
C ASN A 257 -10.47 -0.48 16.97
N VAL A 258 -10.80 0.12 18.12
CA VAL A 258 -9.83 0.94 18.87
C VAL A 258 -9.24 0.13 20.03
N ASP A 259 -10.07 -0.51 20.86
CA ASP A 259 -9.61 -1.11 22.12
C ASP A 259 -8.82 -2.43 21.97
N GLU A 260 -9.20 -3.33 21.06
CA GLU A 260 -8.46 -4.60 20.87
C GLU A 260 -7.14 -4.38 20.12
N GLU A 261 -7.09 -3.43 19.21
CA GLU A 261 -5.86 -3.03 18.53
C GLU A 261 -4.92 -2.27 19.46
N ASP A 262 -5.45 -1.39 20.31
CA ASP A 262 -4.68 -0.70 21.34
C ASP A 262 -4.15 -1.69 22.39
N LYS A 263 -4.94 -2.69 22.77
CA LYS A 263 -4.47 -3.83 23.58
C LYS A 263 -3.36 -4.62 22.89
N ALA A 264 -3.47 -4.91 21.59
CA ALA A 264 -2.45 -5.65 20.86
C ALA A 264 -1.15 -4.83 20.71
N ARG A 265 -1.24 -3.53 20.42
CA ARG A 265 -0.09 -2.60 20.35
C ARG A 265 0.56 -2.44 21.72
N LYS A 266 -0.25 -2.27 22.77
CA LYS A 266 0.21 -2.26 24.16
C LYS A 266 0.95 -3.55 24.49
N THR A 267 0.40 -4.71 24.14
CA THR A 267 1.06 -6.01 24.39
C THR A 267 2.40 -6.12 23.65
N LYS A 268 2.45 -5.77 22.35
CA LYS A 268 3.68 -5.83 21.55
C LYS A 268 4.76 -4.86 22.05
N LEU A 269 4.38 -3.62 22.38
CA LEU A 269 5.31 -2.64 22.94
C LEU A 269 5.81 -3.11 24.31
N ALA A 270 4.94 -3.71 25.13
CA ALA A 270 5.33 -4.23 26.42
C ALA A 270 6.36 -5.35 26.29
N GLU A 271 6.12 -6.32 25.41
CA GLU A 271 7.07 -7.38 25.13
C GLU A 271 8.41 -6.86 24.59
N ALA A 272 8.37 -5.83 23.74
CA ALA A 272 9.58 -5.23 23.18
C ALA A 272 10.41 -4.53 24.26
N ILE A 273 9.78 -3.77 25.16
CA ILE A 273 10.44 -3.15 26.32
C ILE A 273 11.04 -4.23 27.24
N THR A 274 10.29 -5.29 27.56
CA THR A 274 10.78 -6.39 28.41
C THR A 274 11.97 -7.10 27.78
N ARG A 275 11.93 -7.40 26.48
CA ARG A 275 13.07 -8.00 25.76
C ARG A 275 14.28 -7.06 25.77
N ALA A 276 14.09 -5.78 25.47
CA ALA A 276 15.16 -4.78 25.47
C ALA A 276 15.82 -4.63 26.84
N ARG A 277 15.05 -4.59 27.93
CA ARG A 277 15.56 -4.62 29.31
C ARG A 277 16.44 -5.85 29.57
N GLY A 278 15.98 -7.03 29.16
CA GLY A 278 16.74 -8.27 29.29
C GLY A 278 18.08 -8.22 28.55
N TYR A 279 18.09 -7.74 27.31
CA TYR A 279 19.31 -7.59 26.51
C TYR A 279 20.29 -6.59 27.13
N VAL A 280 19.81 -5.42 27.57
CA VAL A 280 20.66 -4.41 28.23
C VAL A 280 21.27 -4.98 29.51
N ALA A 281 20.48 -5.64 30.35
CA ALA A 281 20.98 -6.22 31.60
C ALA A 281 22.03 -7.32 31.37
N GLN A 282 21.84 -8.16 30.35
CA GLN A 282 22.83 -9.18 29.97
C GLN A 282 24.13 -8.53 29.48
N ALA A 283 24.04 -7.55 28.58
CA ALA A 283 25.21 -6.86 28.03
C ALA A 283 25.99 -6.08 29.10
N GLU A 284 25.29 -5.48 30.08
CA GLU A 284 25.94 -4.84 31.23
C GLU A 284 26.71 -5.83 32.10
N GLU A 285 26.16 -7.03 32.32
CA GLU A 285 26.83 -8.07 33.10
C GLU A 285 28.05 -8.62 32.37
N GLU A 286 27.96 -8.86 31.06
CA GLU A 286 29.09 -9.24 30.21
C GLU A 286 30.20 -8.18 30.26
N LEU A 287 29.85 -6.90 30.07
CA LEU A 287 30.77 -5.78 30.18
C LEU A 287 31.43 -5.69 31.58
N ARG A 288 30.68 -6.02 32.64
CA ARG A 288 31.18 -6.04 34.02
C ARG A 288 32.19 -7.15 34.24
N LEU A 289 31.94 -8.35 33.69
CA LEU A 289 32.83 -9.51 33.78
C LEU A 289 34.11 -9.27 32.97
N GLU A 290 34.00 -8.90 31.70
CA GLU A 290 35.16 -8.60 30.85
C GLU A 290 36.01 -7.46 31.43
N GLY A 291 35.36 -6.39 31.93
CA GLY A 291 36.06 -5.29 32.57
C GLY A 291 36.76 -5.71 33.88
N ARG A 292 36.26 -6.72 34.60
CA ARG A 292 36.94 -7.30 35.77
C ARG A 292 38.17 -8.09 35.33
N ASP A 293 38.06 -8.91 34.30
CA ASP A 293 39.13 -9.78 33.81
C ASP A 293 40.29 -8.95 33.23
N LEU A 294 39.98 -7.91 32.43
CA LEU A 294 40.99 -6.99 31.90
C LEU A 294 41.73 -6.21 33.00
N ARG A 295 41.02 -5.82 34.07
CA ARG A 295 41.66 -5.16 35.23
C ARG A 295 42.60 -6.12 35.97
N ALA A 296 42.23 -7.39 36.09
CA ALA A 296 43.10 -8.40 36.69
C ALA A 296 44.36 -8.64 35.84
N LEU A 297 44.19 -8.85 34.53
CA LEU A 297 45.30 -9.03 33.58
C LEU A 297 46.25 -7.84 33.57
N ARG A 298 45.72 -6.62 33.62
CA ARG A 298 46.53 -5.40 33.70
C ARG A 298 47.34 -5.33 34.99
N ALA A 299 46.74 -5.67 36.13
CA ALA A 299 47.43 -5.67 37.42
C ALA A 299 48.56 -6.72 37.47
N GLU A 300 48.36 -7.90 36.87
CA GLU A 300 49.41 -8.92 36.74
C GLU A 300 50.54 -8.45 35.82
N GLN A 301 50.22 -7.76 34.72
CA GLN A 301 51.22 -7.24 33.77
C GLN A 301 52.15 -6.17 34.35
N GLU A 302 51.66 -5.32 35.26
CA GLU A 302 52.47 -4.31 35.95
C GLU A 302 53.61 -4.94 36.78
N SER A 303 53.56 -6.25 37.04
CA SER A 303 54.56 -7.00 37.81
C SER A 303 55.68 -7.66 36.98
N GLY A 304 55.63 -7.67 35.64
CA GLY A 304 56.82 -8.06 34.84
C GLY A 304 56.62 -8.63 33.44
N SER A 305 56.07 -7.90 32.46
CA SER A 305 55.88 -8.47 31.12
C SER A 305 56.13 -7.58 29.88
N GLU A 306 56.39 -8.30 28.78
CA GLU A 306 56.80 -7.97 27.40
C GLU A 306 55.83 -7.03 26.65
N GLU A 307 56.37 -6.29 25.66
CA GLU A 307 55.63 -5.31 24.85
C GLU A 307 54.41 -5.88 24.10
N ASN A 308 54.43 -7.15 23.68
CA ASN A 308 53.34 -7.77 22.93
C ASN A 308 52.05 -7.87 23.74
N ILE A 309 52.14 -8.24 25.02
CA ILE A 309 50.96 -8.37 25.88
C ILE A 309 50.36 -6.98 26.19
N LYS A 310 51.18 -5.91 26.20
CA LYS A 310 50.67 -4.53 26.34
C LYS A 310 49.86 -4.08 25.13
N ALA A 311 50.16 -4.58 23.93
CA ALA A 311 49.40 -4.25 22.73
C ALA A 311 48.03 -4.95 22.73
N GLU A 312 47.98 -6.22 23.11
CA GLU A 312 46.75 -7.01 23.23
C GLU A 312 45.78 -6.39 24.26
N ILE A 313 46.27 -6.06 25.46
CA ILE A 313 45.45 -5.38 26.49
C ILE A 313 44.91 -4.03 26.00
N ARG A 314 45.65 -3.28 25.17
CA ARG A 314 45.13 -2.02 24.60
C ARG A 314 44.00 -2.27 23.60
N GLN A 315 44.13 -3.31 22.78
CA GLN A 315 43.09 -3.69 21.84
C GLN A 315 41.83 -4.11 22.59
N ASP A 316 41.95 -4.96 23.60
CA ASP A 316 40.80 -5.41 24.40
C ASP A 316 40.14 -4.27 25.18
N MET A 317 40.94 -3.32 25.71
CA MET A 317 40.40 -2.11 26.33
C MET A 317 39.64 -1.21 25.35
N THR A 318 40.02 -1.23 24.06
CA THR A 318 39.30 -0.50 23.00
C THR A 318 37.98 -1.20 22.69
N ALA A 319 38.00 -2.53 22.53
CA ALA A 319 36.78 -3.32 22.35
C ALA A 319 35.80 -3.17 23.52
N LEU A 320 36.29 -3.17 24.76
CA LEU A 320 35.46 -2.91 25.95
C LEU A 320 34.83 -1.51 25.93
N ALA A 321 35.53 -0.50 25.41
CA ALA A 321 34.99 0.84 25.26
C ALA A 321 33.88 0.91 24.20
N GLU A 322 34.07 0.24 23.06
CA GLU A 322 33.06 0.11 22.00
C GLU A 322 31.81 -0.63 22.50
N MET A 323 31.99 -1.72 23.24
CA MET A 323 30.88 -2.44 23.88
C MET A 323 30.11 -1.57 24.87
N ARG A 324 30.82 -0.74 25.64
CA ARG A 324 30.18 0.20 26.57
C ARG A 324 29.35 1.25 25.84
N GLU A 325 29.86 1.80 24.75
CA GLU A 325 29.14 2.75 23.91
C GLU A 325 27.87 2.11 23.32
N ALA A 326 27.97 0.87 22.83
CA ALA A 326 26.81 0.13 22.31
C ALA A 326 25.74 -0.13 23.39
N VAL A 327 26.15 -0.44 24.63
CA VAL A 327 25.23 -0.59 25.77
C VAL A 327 24.55 0.73 26.11
N ASP A 328 25.27 1.85 26.08
CA ASP A 328 24.71 3.18 26.35
C ASP A 328 23.73 3.61 25.24
N GLU A 329 23.99 3.28 23.97
CA GLU A 329 23.04 3.49 22.87
C GLU A 329 21.76 2.64 23.05
N ALA A 330 21.92 1.36 23.43
CA ALA A 330 20.79 0.47 23.68
C ALA A 330 19.91 0.96 24.83
N LYS A 331 20.52 1.52 25.89
CA LYS A 331 19.79 2.18 26.99
C LYS A 331 19.02 3.40 26.53
N ALA A 332 19.60 4.24 25.67
CA ALA A 332 18.91 5.41 25.15
C ALA A 332 17.66 5.02 24.35
N LYS A 333 17.77 3.99 23.49
CA LYS A 333 16.63 3.43 22.73
C LYS A 333 15.56 2.82 23.65
N LEU A 334 15.98 2.10 24.69
CA LEU A 334 15.06 1.58 25.69
C LEU A 334 14.29 2.71 26.40
N ALA A 335 14.98 3.79 26.78
CA ALA A 335 14.35 4.95 27.40
C ALA A 335 13.31 5.62 26.47
N GLU A 336 13.59 5.75 25.17
CA GLU A 336 12.65 6.27 24.18
C GLU A 336 11.38 5.39 24.06
N MET A 337 11.54 4.06 24.09
CA MET A 337 10.41 3.13 24.09
C MET A 337 9.57 3.25 25.36
N GLU A 338 10.20 3.40 26.53
CA GLU A 338 9.53 3.61 27.81
C GLU A 338 8.81 4.96 27.86
N GLU A 339 9.40 6.03 27.33
CA GLU A 339 8.75 7.33 27.19
C GLU A 339 7.53 7.24 26.28
N THR A 340 7.64 6.55 25.14
CA THR A 340 6.52 6.28 24.24
C THR A 340 5.39 5.53 24.94
N TRP A 341 5.72 4.58 25.81
CA TRP A 341 4.73 3.90 26.63
C TRP A 341 4.03 4.86 27.59
N VAL A 342 4.78 5.65 28.35
CA VAL A 342 4.22 6.56 29.36
C VAL A 342 3.31 7.60 28.70
N ALA A 343 3.73 8.15 27.57
CA ALA A 343 2.95 9.13 26.82
C ALA A 343 1.62 8.57 26.31
N ARG A 344 1.55 7.27 25.97
CA ARG A 344 0.36 6.65 25.37
C ARG A 344 -0.54 5.92 26.35
N TYR A 345 0.04 5.21 27.33
CA TYR A 345 -0.68 4.26 28.17
C TYR A 345 -0.60 4.58 29.67
N GLY A 346 0.07 5.67 30.04
CA GLY A 346 0.29 6.07 31.44
C GLY A 346 1.43 5.30 32.10
N GLU A 347 1.46 5.28 33.43
CA GLU A 347 2.56 4.68 34.19
C GLU A 347 2.77 3.19 33.85
N TRP A 348 4.04 2.83 33.63
CA TRP A 348 4.45 1.44 33.46
C TRP A 348 4.45 0.75 34.82
N ASP A 349 3.51 -0.17 35.07
CA ASP A 349 3.52 -1.01 36.26
C ASP A 349 4.53 -2.15 36.08
N ALA A 350 5.78 -1.93 36.51
CA ALA A 350 6.87 -2.90 36.39
C ALA A 350 6.71 -4.15 37.27
N THR A 351 5.65 -4.21 38.09
CA THR A 351 5.41 -5.33 39.01
C THR A 351 4.46 -6.40 38.46
N LYS A 352 3.95 -6.22 37.24
CA LYS A 352 3.23 -7.23 36.46
C LYS A 352 4.05 -7.65 35.26
#